data_AF-A0A534IX67-F1
#
_entry.id   AF-A0A534IX67-F1
#
_cell.length_a   1.000
_cell.length_b   1.000
_cell.length_c   1.000
_cell.angle_alpha   90.00
_cell.angle_beta   90.00
_cell.angle_gamma   90.00
#
_symmetry.space_group_name_H-M   'P 1'
#
loop_
_entity.id
_entity.type
_entity.pdbx_description
1 polymer ?
#
loop_
_entity_poly.entity_id
_entity_poly.type
_entity_poly.pdbx_seq_one_letter_code
_entity_poly.pdbx_strand_id
1 'polypeptide(L)'
;MAVLRAEGVATPGPFHLNNTAAFVHLMDPHALHTAATNSARSVRVQVITPPAALTREGQKQLVKEITEIVTKVSGDPTLSSRTWVILTEAAEGGWGLAGTAFGREEFGALAAKAAAARAKGLTPR
;
A
#
# COMPACT_ATOMS: atom_id res chain seq x y z
N MET A 1 3.27 9.21 -3.33
CA MET A 1 2.27 8.64 -2.40
C MET A 1 1.24 7.81 -3.17
N ALA A 2 1.67 6.70 -3.81
CA ALA A 2 0.77 5.92 -4.67
C ALA A 2 -0.38 5.27 -3.91
N VAL A 3 -0.08 4.61 -2.78
CA VAL A 3 -1.07 3.94 -1.92
C VAL A 3 -2.15 4.91 -1.45
N LEU A 4 -1.76 6.03 -0.84
CA LEU A 4 -2.72 7.02 -0.33
C LEU A 4 -3.61 7.62 -1.43
N ARG A 5 -3.07 7.86 -2.63
CA ARG A 5 -3.90 8.31 -3.76
C ARG A 5 -4.92 7.25 -4.17
N ALA A 6 -4.50 5.99 -4.22
CA ALA A 6 -5.37 4.88 -4.57
C ALA A 6 -6.48 4.62 -3.53
N GLU A 7 -6.22 4.98 -2.26
CA GLU A 7 -7.21 4.99 -1.17
C GLU A 7 -8.14 6.24 -1.22
N GLY A 8 -7.96 7.13 -2.20
CA GLY A 8 -8.76 8.35 -2.32
C GLY A 8 -8.33 9.51 -1.40
N VAL A 9 -7.16 9.40 -0.75
CA VAL A 9 -6.63 10.42 0.15
C VAL A 9 -5.95 11.53 -0.66
N ALA A 10 -6.73 12.55 -1.04
CA ALA A 10 -6.23 13.69 -1.82
C ALA A 10 -5.23 14.58 -1.06
N THR A 11 -5.40 14.73 0.27
CA THR A 11 -4.50 15.54 1.09
C THR A 11 -4.18 14.84 2.41
N PRO A 12 -3.08 14.06 2.46
CA PRO A 12 -2.78 13.23 3.62
C PRO A 12 -2.40 14.08 4.84
N GLY A 13 -3.12 13.86 5.94
CA GLY A 13 -2.75 14.37 7.28
C GLY A 13 -1.87 13.39 8.08
N PRO A 14 -1.49 13.75 9.33
CA PRO A 14 -0.62 12.92 10.18
C PRO A 14 -1.10 11.47 10.36
N PHE A 15 -2.41 11.26 10.48
CA PHE A 15 -3.00 9.92 10.55
C PHE A 15 -2.60 9.02 9.36
N HIS A 16 -2.51 9.57 8.15
CA HIS A 16 -2.12 8.79 6.98
C HIS A 16 -0.60 8.65 6.90
N LEU A 17 0.12 9.77 7.08
CA LEU A 17 1.57 9.82 6.89
C LEU A 17 2.33 8.98 7.92
N ASN A 18 1.88 8.95 9.17
CA ASN A 18 2.54 8.18 10.23
C ASN A 18 2.22 6.68 10.18
N ASN A 19 1.14 6.30 9.50
CA ASN A 19 0.65 4.91 9.45
C ASN A 19 0.80 4.26 8.06
N THR A 20 1.48 4.93 7.12
CA THR A 20 1.84 4.37 5.82
C THR A 20 3.33 4.09 5.79
N ALA A 21 3.71 2.83 5.63
CA ALA A 21 5.11 2.42 5.60
C ALA A 21 5.41 1.54 4.37
N ALA A 22 6.69 1.45 4.03
CA ALA A 22 7.20 0.50 3.06
C ALA A 22 8.48 -0.13 3.61
N PHE A 23 8.64 -1.43 3.39
CA PHE A 23 9.83 -2.18 3.76
C PHE A 23 10.47 -2.72 2.48
N VAL A 24 11.80 -2.69 2.42
CA VAL A 24 12.57 -3.25 1.29
C VAL A 24 13.35 -4.45 1.80
N HIS A 25 13.05 -5.61 1.23
CA HIS A 25 13.80 -6.84 1.48
C HIS A 25 14.72 -7.09 0.29
N LEU A 26 16.04 -6.97 0.51
CA LEU A 26 17.03 -7.35 -0.48
C LEU A 26 17.22 -8.87 -0.41
N MET A 27 17.08 -9.54 -1.55
CA MET A 27 17.28 -10.98 -1.68
C MET A 27 18.47 -11.25 -2.60
N ASP A 28 19.10 -12.41 -2.41
CA ASP A 28 20.05 -12.93 -3.40
C ASP A 28 19.33 -13.10 -4.76
N PRO A 29 19.88 -12.64 -5.89
CA PRO A 29 19.26 -12.77 -7.20
C PRO A 29 18.93 -14.22 -7.62
N HIS A 30 19.63 -15.20 -7.06
CA HIS A 30 19.41 -16.63 -7.26
C HIS A 30 18.42 -17.24 -6.27
N ALA A 31 17.92 -16.48 -5.29
CA ALA A 31 16.88 -16.96 -4.37
C ALA A 31 15.46 -16.84 -4.93
N LEU A 32 15.28 -16.18 -6.09
CA LEU A 32 13.97 -16.00 -6.72
C LEU A 32 13.89 -16.75 -8.05
N HIS A 33 13.04 -17.79 -8.04
CA HIS A 33 12.77 -18.63 -9.19
C HIS A 33 11.33 -18.45 -9.67
N THR A 34 11.10 -18.73 -10.94
CA THR A 34 9.76 -19.02 -11.48
C THR A 34 9.74 -20.46 -11.97
N ALA A 35 8.58 -21.02 -12.29
CA ALA A 35 8.47 -22.33 -12.92
C ALA A 35 9.28 -22.44 -14.23
N ALA A 36 9.64 -21.31 -14.86
CA ALA A 36 10.37 -21.27 -16.12
C ALA A 36 11.89 -21.01 -15.98
N THR A 37 12.35 -20.39 -14.88
CA THR A 37 13.77 -20.02 -14.72
C THR A 37 14.22 -20.02 -13.26
N ASN A 38 15.48 -20.40 -13.04
CA ASN A 38 16.13 -20.35 -11.74
C ASN A 38 16.76 -18.96 -11.41
N SER A 39 16.61 -17.96 -12.27
CA SER A 39 17.06 -16.59 -12.02
C SER A 39 16.07 -15.60 -12.62
N ALA A 40 14.93 -15.41 -11.93
CA ALA A 40 13.84 -14.60 -12.48
C ALA A 40 14.16 -13.09 -12.46
N ARG A 41 15.01 -12.66 -11.52
CA ARG A 41 15.34 -11.25 -11.24
C ARG A 41 14.11 -10.35 -11.11
N SER A 42 12.98 -10.93 -10.69
CA SER A 42 11.68 -10.26 -10.57
C SER A 42 11.60 -9.43 -9.29
N VAL A 43 10.66 -8.48 -9.27
CA VAL A 43 10.31 -7.73 -8.05
C VAL A 43 8.91 -8.11 -7.62
N ARG A 44 8.73 -8.46 -6.35
CA ARG A 44 7.40 -8.64 -5.76
C ARG A 44 7.12 -7.50 -4.79
N VAL A 45 6.02 -6.79 -5.02
CA VAL A 45 5.51 -5.78 -4.11
C VAL A 45 4.21 -6.31 -3.51
N GLN A 46 4.19 -6.46 -2.19
CA GLN A 46 2.98 -6.80 -1.46
C GLN A 46 2.48 -5.56 -0.75
N VAL A 47 1.22 -5.20 -1.01
CA VAL A 47 0.55 -4.08 -0.36
C VAL A 47 -0.53 -4.66 0.54
N ILE A 48 -0.47 -4.32 1.82
CA ILE A 48 -1.49 -4.68 2.80
C ILE A 48 -2.26 -3.41 3.13
N THR A 49 -3.57 -3.42 2.94
CA THR A 49 -4.45 -2.28 3.23
C THR A 49 -5.49 -2.61 4.30
N PRO A 50 -6.05 -1.60 4.98
CA PRO A 50 -7.21 -1.78 5.83
C PRO A 50 -8.42 -2.35 5.05
N PRO A 51 -9.43 -2.88 5.75
CA PRO A 51 -10.67 -3.34 5.12
C PRO A 51 -11.34 -2.24 4.28
N ALA A 52 -11.77 -2.59 3.07
CA ALA A 52 -12.43 -1.76 2.07
C ALA A 52 -11.70 -0.45 1.68
N ALA A 53 -10.39 -0.36 1.93
CA ALA A 53 -9.62 0.85 1.66
C ALA A 53 -9.47 1.19 0.16
N LEU A 54 -9.47 0.18 -0.71
CA LEU A 54 -9.29 0.36 -2.15
C LEU A 54 -10.58 0.09 -2.92
N THR A 55 -10.95 1.03 -3.79
CA THR A 55 -11.94 0.77 -4.86
C THR A 55 -11.30 -0.03 -5.99
N ARG A 56 -12.11 -0.57 -6.91
CA ARG A 56 -11.58 -1.28 -8.09
C ARG A 56 -10.66 -0.40 -8.94
N GLU A 57 -11.00 0.87 -9.11
CA GLU A 57 -10.16 1.82 -9.85
C GLU A 57 -8.89 2.17 -9.06
N GLY A 58 -8.99 2.32 -7.74
CA GLY A 58 -7.82 2.47 -6.86
C GLY A 58 -6.85 1.30 -6.95
N GLN A 59 -7.35 0.06 -6.99
CA GLN A 59 -6.53 -1.14 -7.20
C GLN A 59 -5.74 -1.07 -8.52
N LYS A 60 -6.42 -0.76 -9.64
CA LYS A 60 -5.78 -0.66 -10.96
C LYS A 60 -4.73 0.45 -10.99
N GLN A 61 -5.08 1.62 -10.46
CA GLN A 61 -4.16 2.76 -10.36
C GLN A 61 -2.92 2.38 -9.55
N LEU A 62 -3.10 1.75 -8.39
CA LEU A 62 -2.01 1.39 -7.51
C LEU A 62 -1.04 0.39 -8.14
N VAL A 63 -1.56 -0.65 -8.79
CA VAL A 63 -0.75 -1.66 -9.51
C VAL A 63 0.09 -0.99 -10.60
N LYS A 64 -0.52 -0.08 -11.38
CA LYS A 64 0.18 0.68 -12.42
C LYS A 64 1.29 1.54 -11.83
N GLU A 65 0.95 2.39 -10.85
CA GLU A 65 1.90 3.35 -10.28
C GLU A 65 3.05 2.64 -9.55
N ILE A 66 2.80 1.54 -8.83
CA ILE A 66 3.87 0.76 -8.20
C ILE A 66 4.82 0.18 -9.24
N THR A 67 4.28 -0.39 -10.31
CA THR A 67 5.12 -0.94 -11.40
C THR A 67 5.99 0.15 -12.03
N GLU A 68 5.43 1.35 -12.24
CA GLU A 68 6.17 2.52 -12.75
C GLU A 68 7.22 3.03 -11.76
N ILE A 69 6.94 3.01 -10.46
CA ILE A 69 7.92 3.36 -9.43
C ILE A 69 9.09 2.39 -9.46
N VAL A 70 8.82 1.07 -9.54
CA VAL A 70 9.87 0.04 -9.57
C VAL A 70 10.79 0.23 -10.77
N THR A 71 10.25 0.38 -11.99
CA THR A 71 11.07 0.58 -13.20
C THR A 71 11.89 1.86 -13.12
N LYS A 72 11.28 2.97 -12.65
CA LYS A 72 11.97 4.25 -12.54
C LYS A 72 13.10 4.22 -11.52
N VAL A 73 12.85 3.69 -10.32
CA VAL A 73 13.84 3.70 -9.21
C VAL A 73 14.97 2.71 -9.45
N SER A 74 14.68 1.56 -10.07
CA SER A 74 15.71 0.56 -10.42
C SER A 74 16.56 0.95 -11.63
N GLY A 75 16.07 1.84 -12.50
CA GLY A 75 16.67 2.12 -13.80
C GLY A 75 16.54 0.97 -14.82
N ASP A 76 15.71 -0.05 -14.54
CA ASP A 76 15.46 -1.19 -15.41
C ASP A 76 14.03 -1.17 -15.97
N PRO A 77 13.81 -0.72 -17.23
CA PRO A 77 12.48 -0.69 -17.83
C PRO A 77 11.89 -2.09 -18.04
N THR A 78 12.73 -3.14 -18.12
CA THR A 78 12.26 -4.52 -18.30
C THR A 78 11.55 -5.07 -17.06
N LEU A 79 11.69 -4.42 -15.89
CA LEU A 79 10.94 -4.82 -14.70
C LEU A 79 9.44 -4.57 -14.81
N SER A 80 8.97 -3.79 -15.78
CA SER A 80 7.53 -3.63 -16.03
C SER A 80 6.81 -4.95 -16.32
N SER A 81 7.48 -5.91 -16.97
CA SER A 81 6.93 -7.23 -17.27
C SER A 81 7.22 -8.30 -16.21
N ARG A 82 8.10 -7.99 -15.25
CA ARG A 82 8.57 -8.94 -14.21
C ARG A 82 8.31 -8.43 -12.79
N THR A 83 7.50 -7.38 -12.63
CA THR A 83 7.03 -6.89 -11.34
C THR A 83 5.66 -7.49 -11.05
N TRP A 84 5.50 -8.08 -9.88
CA TRP A 84 4.22 -8.57 -9.38
C TRP A 84 3.75 -7.70 -8.24
N VAL A 85 2.56 -7.13 -8.35
CA VAL A 85 1.92 -6.37 -7.29
C VAL A 85 0.77 -7.19 -6.73
N ILE A 86 0.88 -7.58 -5.45
CA ILE A 86 -0.13 -8.36 -4.74
C ILE A 86 -0.82 -7.44 -3.75
N LEU A 87 -2.12 -7.20 -3.96
CA LEU A 87 -2.95 -6.43 -3.06
C LEU A 87 -3.63 -7.40 -2.07
N THR A 88 -3.46 -7.13 -0.79
CA THR A 88 -4.09 -7.91 0.29
C THR A 88 -4.84 -6.94 1.19
N GLU A 89 -6.11 -7.21 1.39
CA GLU A 89 -6.91 -6.50 2.37
C GLU A 89 -6.81 -7.26 3.70
N ALA A 90 -6.63 -6.53 4.80
CA ALA A 90 -6.74 -7.13 6.12
C ALA A 90 -8.15 -7.74 6.30
N ALA A 91 -8.21 -8.91 6.93
CA ALA A 91 -9.49 -9.52 7.28
C ALA A 91 -10.29 -8.62 8.24
N GLU A 92 -11.57 -8.93 8.43
CA GLU A 92 -12.40 -8.24 9.43
C GLU A 92 -11.76 -8.34 10.83
N GLY A 93 -11.55 -7.20 11.49
CA GLY A 93 -10.83 -7.10 12.77
C GLY A 93 -9.31 -7.31 12.68
N GLY A 94 -8.76 -7.53 11.47
CA GLY A 94 -7.35 -7.82 11.24
C GLY A 94 -6.44 -6.59 11.15
N TRP A 95 -7.00 -5.37 11.23
CA TRP A 95 -6.23 -4.14 11.13
C TRP A 95 -6.02 -3.49 12.49
N GLY A 96 -4.79 -3.48 12.99
CA GLY A 96 -4.43 -2.93 14.29
C GLY A 96 -3.80 -1.54 14.20
N LEU A 97 -4.26 -0.59 15.01
CA LEU A 97 -3.64 0.72 15.18
C LEU A 97 -3.76 1.21 16.63
N ALA A 98 -2.68 1.74 17.19
CA ALA A 98 -2.62 2.28 18.55
C ALA A 98 -3.19 1.32 19.62
N GLY A 99 -2.88 0.03 19.49
CA GLY A 99 -3.34 -1.01 20.42
C GLY A 99 -4.81 -1.43 20.27
N THR A 100 -5.52 -0.96 19.24
CA THR A 100 -6.90 -1.33 18.94
C THR A 100 -6.99 -2.05 17.60
N ALA A 101 -7.74 -3.14 17.54
CA ALA A 101 -8.08 -3.82 16.31
C ALA A 101 -9.37 -3.22 15.73
N PHE A 102 -9.41 -3.00 14.42
CA PHE A 102 -10.52 -2.37 13.73
C PHE A 102 -11.12 -3.31 12.68
N GLY A 103 -12.44 -3.46 12.74
CA GLY A 103 -13.27 -3.94 11.65
C GLY A 103 -13.44 -2.91 10.54
N ARG A 104 -14.15 -3.28 9.47
CA ARG A 104 -14.41 -2.39 8.34
C ARG A 104 -15.12 -1.10 8.75
N GLU A 105 -16.23 -1.24 9.47
CA GLU A 105 -17.06 -0.09 9.87
C GLU A 105 -16.31 0.82 10.86
N GLU A 106 -15.62 0.21 11.82
CA GLU A 106 -14.85 0.91 12.83
C GLU A 106 -13.68 1.67 12.22
N PHE A 107 -12.98 1.07 11.25
CA PHE A 107 -11.89 1.73 10.54
C PHE A 107 -12.41 2.88 9.65
N GLY A 108 -13.53 2.67 8.96
CA GLY A 108 -14.20 3.73 8.18
C GLY A 108 -14.58 4.93 9.05
N ALA A 109 -15.15 4.68 10.24
CA ALA A 109 -15.48 5.71 11.21
C ALA A 109 -14.22 6.44 11.75
N LEU A 110 -13.13 5.70 12.01
CA LEU A 110 -11.85 6.27 12.44
C LEU A 110 -11.28 7.22 11.37
N ALA A 111 -11.27 6.79 10.11
CA ALA A 111 -10.80 7.60 8.99
C ALA A 111 -11.65 8.87 8.80
N ALA A 112 -12.98 8.74 8.88
CA ALA A 112 -13.89 9.89 8.80
C ALA A 112 -13.66 10.90 9.94
N LYS A 113 -13.46 10.42 11.17
CA LYS A 113 -13.13 11.27 12.33
C LYS A 113 -11.81 12.02 12.13
N ALA A 114 -10.78 11.33 11.62
CA ALA A 114 -9.48 11.95 11.33
C ALA A 114 -9.60 13.05 10.25
N ALA A 115 -10.39 12.80 9.20
CA ALA A 115 -10.66 13.78 8.15
C ALA A 115 -11.38 15.03 8.70
N ALA A 116 -12.40 14.83 9.55
CA ALA A 116 -13.13 15.94 10.18
C ALA A 116 -12.27 16.76 11.15
N ALA A 117 -11.41 16.13 11.95
CA ALA A 117 -10.48 16.83 12.85
C ALA A 117 -9.49 17.72 12.08
N ARG A 118 -8.95 17.20 10.97
CA ARG A 118 -8.09 17.96 10.06
C ARG A 118 -8.80 19.17 9.47
N ALA A 119 -10.05 19.01 9.01
CA ALA A 119 -10.83 20.12 8.44
C ALA A 119 -11.07 21.26 9.46
N LYS A 120 -11.10 20.95 10.76
CA LYS A 120 -11.28 21.91 11.84
C LYS A 120 -9.98 22.54 12.36
N GLY A 121 -8.81 22.20 11.78
CA GLY A 121 -7.51 22.70 12.23
C GLY A 121 -7.08 22.19 13.60
N LEU A 122 -7.72 21.14 14.12
CA LEU A 122 -7.41 20.57 15.42
C LEU A 122 -6.33 19.50 15.26
N THR A 123 -5.07 19.85 15.52
CA THR A 123 -3.99 18.87 15.64
C THR A 123 -4.20 18.03 16.90
N PRO A 124 -4.16 16.69 16.82
CA PRO A 124 -4.07 15.87 18.02
C PRO A 124 -2.76 16.19 18.72
N ARG A 125 -2.82 16.45 20.04
CA ARG A 125 -1.64 16.58 20.90
C ARG A 125 -0.91 15.25 21.03
#